data_AF-A0A6P6FP56-F1
#
_entry.id   AF-A0A6P6FP56-F1
#
_cell.length_a   1.000
_cell.length_b   1.000
_cell.length_c   1.000
_cell.angle_alpha   90.00
_cell.angle_beta   90.00
_cell.angle_gamma   90.00
#
_symmetry.space_group_name_H-M   'P 1'
#
loop_
_entity.id
_entity.type
_entity.pdbx_description
1 polymer ?
#
loop_
_entity_poly.entity_id
_entity_poly.type
_entity_poly.pdbx_seq_one_letter_code
_entity_poly.pdbx_strand_id
1 'polypeptide(L)'
;MNELKKEDGKLVERIKRSYEEDSFEPENEKKYWTDKIPMILQDAFFIFELFLRNHETQPPDREDDEKKKQRAEKIKKYSGDYIWRSPWVKAATKQDLILLENQLPFFVLIHLFDSIFKHRSKNIDGIPDYLPELKNNEGEPCDFLIQITCEFFIDYYRFGKPCPKESSENKPLFKYSEQEKKQLVSEMKQIKHFTDLIRKFMCDETVMYPKSSEALTHCLYSARQLDNAGVMFGRPMDATYLASINTWPDIKDDDKCCQWWNGRGCCWLNGCCWINCLQLKIPQLKVQDNTECIFRNVMALEQFVYPDEPRICNYIFLLDQLIDTVEDVDLLVDKRIIENWLGTNKAVAALVNKLCDHIVTPRFLYTDICDKLNKHQSKRLNVARSTLKRVYFKDIWTGCGTVVGLVFLVFSLFSTYSTIKNLFFV
;
A
#
# COMPACT_ATOMS: atom_id res chain seq x y z
N MET A 1 -21.86 -22.10 24.68
CA MET A 1 -21.78 -23.29 23.79
C MET A 1 -23.13 -23.94 23.57
N ASN A 2 -23.86 -24.38 24.62
CA ASN A 2 -25.18 -24.97 24.47
C ASN A 2 -26.25 -23.99 23.95
N GLU A 3 -26.07 -22.68 24.17
CA GLU A 3 -26.98 -21.65 23.65
C GLU A 3 -26.68 -21.26 22.19
N LEU A 4 -25.40 -21.07 21.80
CA LEU A 4 -24.99 -20.88 20.39
C LEU A 4 -25.44 -22.02 19.46
N LYS A 5 -25.42 -23.27 19.95
CA LYS A 5 -25.94 -24.44 19.20
C LYS A 5 -27.47 -24.49 19.13
N LYS A 6 -28.19 -23.82 20.05
CA LYS A 6 -29.65 -23.80 20.11
C LYS A 6 -30.27 -22.62 19.36
N GLU A 7 -29.62 -21.46 19.35
CA GLU A 7 -30.19 -20.23 18.82
C GLU A 7 -29.91 -20.00 17.32
N ASP A 8 -28.86 -20.58 16.73
CA ASP A 8 -28.47 -20.23 15.37
C ASP A 8 -27.95 -21.40 14.51
N GLY A 9 -28.85 -22.33 14.19
CA GLY A 9 -28.56 -23.41 13.24
C GLY A 9 -28.11 -22.91 11.86
N LYS A 10 -28.52 -21.70 11.46
CA LYS A 10 -28.09 -21.07 10.19
C LYS A 10 -26.64 -20.59 10.26
N LEU A 11 -26.18 -20.09 11.40
CA LEU A 11 -24.77 -19.74 11.61
C LEU A 11 -23.88 -20.98 11.55
N VAL A 12 -24.29 -22.08 12.18
CA VAL A 12 -23.55 -23.35 12.10
C VAL A 12 -23.46 -23.80 10.64
N GLU A 13 -24.56 -23.82 9.90
CA GLU A 13 -24.56 -24.18 8.46
C GLU A 13 -23.77 -23.19 7.58
N ARG A 14 -23.64 -21.92 7.98
CA ARG A 14 -22.80 -20.94 7.27
C ARG A 14 -21.32 -21.12 7.58
N ILE A 15 -20.97 -21.44 8.83
CA ILE A 15 -19.62 -21.85 9.23
C ILE A 15 -19.25 -23.10 8.45
N LYS A 16 -20.14 -24.10 8.41
CA LYS A 16 -19.91 -25.34 7.68
C LYS A 16 -19.53 -25.10 6.23
N ARG A 17 -20.38 -24.40 5.48
CA ARG A 17 -20.12 -24.00 4.09
C ARG A 17 -18.85 -23.18 3.89
N SER A 18 -18.32 -22.52 4.92
CA SER A 18 -17.09 -21.74 4.82
C SER A 18 -15.83 -22.60 4.92
N TYR A 19 -15.92 -23.84 5.43
CA TYR A 19 -14.81 -24.80 5.49
C TYR A 19 -15.16 -26.18 4.89
N GLU A 20 -16.27 -26.28 4.16
CA GLU A 20 -16.68 -27.53 3.51
C GLU A 20 -15.79 -27.78 2.29
N GLU A 21 -15.19 -28.97 2.26
CA GLU A 21 -14.65 -29.58 1.04
C GLU A 21 -15.73 -30.52 0.47
N ASP A 22 -15.95 -30.49 -0.86
CA ASP A 22 -17.03 -31.19 -1.57
C ASP A 22 -17.03 -32.75 -1.44
N SER A 23 -16.21 -33.34 -0.57
CA SER A 23 -15.90 -34.79 -0.57
C SER A 23 -16.18 -35.57 0.72
N PHE A 24 -16.91 -35.03 1.71
CA PHE A 24 -17.15 -35.73 2.99
C PHE A 24 -18.40 -36.61 3.01
N GLU A 25 -18.25 -37.86 3.50
CA GLU A 25 -19.37 -38.73 3.86
C GLU A 25 -20.13 -38.22 5.12
N PRO A 26 -21.48 -38.35 5.21
CA PRO A 26 -22.30 -37.68 6.24
C PRO A 26 -21.99 -38.05 7.70
N GLU A 27 -21.58 -39.29 7.98
CA GLU A 27 -21.22 -39.73 9.33
C GLU A 27 -19.87 -39.15 9.79
N ASN A 28 -18.94 -38.98 8.85
CA ASN A 28 -17.66 -38.33 9.09
C ASN A 28 -17.84 -36.82 9.29
N GLU A 29 -18.79 -36.20 8.59
CA GLU A 29 -19.12 -34.78 8.71
C GLU A 29 -19.56 -34.40 10.14
N LYS A 30 -20.50 -35.15 10.74
CA LYS A 30 -21.00 -34.86 12.09
C LYS A 30 -19.91 -34.96 13.16
N LYS A 31 -19.05 -35.97 13.06
CA LYS A 31 -17.91 -36.16 13.96
C LYS A 31 -16.86 -35.07 13.77
N TYR A 32 -16.51 -34.78 12.52
CA TYR A 32 -15.58 -33.72 12.13
C TYR A 32 -15.95 -32.36 12.73
N TRP A 33 -17.21 -31.94 12.59
CA TRP A 33 -17.68 -30.67 13.17
C TRP A 33 -17.76 -30.67 14.69
N THR A 34 -17.96 -31.84 15.32
CA THR A 34 -17.92 -31.94 16.78
C THR A 34 -16.52 -31.65 17.32
N ASP A 35 -15.49 -32.08 16.61
CA ASP A 35 -14.09 -31.91 16.98
C ASP A 35 -13.52 -30.54 16.55
N LYS A 36 -13.99 -29.96 15.44
CA LYS A 36 -13.52 -28.66 14.90
C LYS A 36 -14.11 -27.42 15.59
N ILE A 37 -15.35 -27.49 16.08
CA ILE A 37 -15.99 -26.34 16.74
C ILE A 37 -15.24 -25.87 18.00
N PRO A 38 -14.78 -26.77 18.91
CA PRO A 38 -13.95 -26.36 20.04
C PRO A 38 -12.68 -25.60 19.63
N MET A 39 -12.03 -26.04 18.54
CA MET A 39 -10.82 -25.40 17.99
C MET A 39 -11.13 -23.98 17.51
N ILE A 40 -12.14 -23.80 16.65
CA ILE A 40 -12.58 -22.49 16.15
C ILE A 40 -12.91 -21.53 17.32
N LEU A 41 -13.59 -22.04 18.35
CA LEU A 41 -13.93 -21.24 19.52
C LEU A 41 -12.68 -20.83 20.30
N GLN A 42 -11.75 -21.77 20.53
CA GLN A 42 -10.49 -21.49 21.21
C GLN A 42 -9.67 -20.44 20.48
N ASP A 43 -9.57 -20.56 19.15
CA ASP A 43 -8.86 -19.60 18.30
C ASP A 43 -9.53 -18.22 18.32
N ALA A 44 -10.87 -18.18 18.24
CA ALA A 44 -11.62 -16.93 18.35
C ALA A 44 -11.41 -16.25 19.71
N PHE A 45 -11.45 -16.98 20.82
CA PHE A 45 -11.18 -16.43 22.15
C PHE A 45 -9.74 -15.94 22.29
N PHE A 46 -8.78 -16.68 21.73
CA PHE A 46 -7.38 -16.25 21.68
C PHE A 46 -7.25 -14.92 20.92
N ILE A 47 -7.87 -14.80 19.74
CA ILE A 47 -7.87 -13.59 18.92
C ILE A 47 -8.51 -12.41 19.68
N PHE A 48 -9.66 -12.61 20.31
CA PHE A 48 -10.32 -11.56 21.10
C PHE A 48 -9.43 -11.07 22.23
N GLU A 49 -8.85 -11.98 23.00
CA GLU A 49 -7.96 -11.63 24.09
C GLU A 49 -6.72 -10.89 23.59
N LEU A 50 -6.15 -11.33 22.46
CA LEU A 50 -5.01 -10.69 21.82
C LEU A 50 -5.33 -9.25 21.40
N PHE A 51 -6.47 -9.02 20.74
CA PHE A 51 -6.87 -7.69 20.27
C PHE A 51 -7.26 -6.77 21.43
N LEU A 52 -7.97 -7.28 22.45
CA LEU A 52 -8.31 -6.51 23.65
C LEU A 52 -7.06 -6.08 24.42
N ARG A 53 -6.10 -6.98 24.63
CA ARG A 53 -4.81 -6.62 25.27
C ARG A 53 -4.02 -5.61 24.45
N ASN A 54 -4.07 -5.71 23.12
CA ASN A 54 -3.45 -4.73 22.25
C ASN A 54 -4.06 -3.34 22.46
N HIS A 55 -5.38 -3.26 22.43
CA HIS A 55 -6.13 -2.03 22.65
C HIS A 55 -5.84 -1.43 24.04
N GLU A 56 -5.87 -2.24 25.09
CA GLU A 56 -5.63 -1.83 26.48
C GLU A 56 -4.23 -1.25 26.75
N THR A 57 -3.23 -1.66 25.97
CA THR A 57 -1.84 -1.23 26.12
C THR A 57 -1.48 -0.04 25.23
N GLN A 58 -2.38 0.37 24.32
CA GLN A 58 -2.17 1.55 23.48
C GLN A 58 -2.20 2.84 24.32
N PRO A 59 -1.44 3.87 23.93
CA PRO A 59 -1.57 5.19 24.55
C PRO A 59 -2.96 5.76 24.27
N PRO A 60 -3.63 6.38 25.26
CA PRO A 60 -4.87 7.12 25.00
C PRO A 60 -4.61 8.38 24.16
N ASP A 61 -5.65 8.88 23.50
CA ASP A 61 -5.61 10.06 22.62
C ASP A 61 -5.16 11.33 23.36
N ARG A 62 -5.52 11.41 24.65
CA ARG A 62 -5.06 12.42 25.61
C ARG A 62 -4.63 11.70 26.88
N GLU A 63 -3.33 11.75 27.14
CA GLU A 63 -2.70 11.06 28.27
C GLU A 63 -2.56 12.06 29.43
N ASP A 64 -3.50 12.00 30.38
CA ASP A 64 -3.35 12.63 31.70
C ASP A 64 -2.58 11.68 32.64
N ASP A 65 -2.09 12.22 33.76
CA ASP A 65 -1.25 11.45 34.70
C ASP A 65 -1.98 10.24 35.29
N GLU A 66 -3.31 10.27 35.35
CA GLU A 66 -4.13 9.17 35.86
C GLU A 66 -4.23 8.04 34.85
N LYS A 67 -4.58 8.33 33.59
CA LYS A 67 -4.61 7.34 32.50
C LYS A 67 -3.24 6.76 32.22
N LYS A 68 -2.17 7.55 32.35
CA LYS A 68 -0.79 7.06 32.23
C LYS A 68 -0.45 6.03 33.30
N LYS A 69 -0.86 6.26 34.55
CA LYS A 69 -0.71 5.30 35.65
C LYS A 69 -1.53 4.03 35.40
N GLN A 70 -2.81 4.17 35.04
CA GLN A 70 -3.67 3.03 34.72
C GLN A 70 -3.11 2.19 33.56
N ARG A 71 -2.58 2.83 32.51
CA ARG A 71 -1.92 2.15 31.40
C ARG A 71 -0.65 1.44 31.83
N ALA A 72 0.20 2.09 32.64
CA ALA A 72 1.41 1.46 33.17
C ALA A 72 1.07 0.22 34.02
N GLU A 73 -0.01 0.26 34.80
CA GLU A 73 -0.54 -0.88 35.54
C GLU A 73 -1.03 -2.00 34.62
N LYS A 74 -1.75 -1.68 33.54
CA LYS A 74 -2.16 -2.67 32.53
C LYS A 74 -0.97 -3.30 31.81
N ILE A 75 0.03 -2.50 31.41
CA ILE A 75 1.27 -3.01 30.82
C ILE A 75 1.99 -3.94 31.82
N LYS A 76 2.03 -3.57 33.10
CA LYS A 76 2.60 -4.40 34.16
C LYS A 76 1.80 -5.70 34.37
N LYS A 77 0.46 -5.65 34.30
CA LYS A 77 -0.43 -6.82 34.37
C LYS A 77 -0.07 -7.86 33.30
N TYR A 78 0.24 -7.42 32.09
CA TYR A 78 0.61 -8.31 30.98
C TYR A 78 2.12 -8.57 30.84
N SER A 79 2.96 -8.05 31.74
CA SER A 79 4.42 -8.19 31.65
C SER A 79 4.93 -9.64 31.75
N GLY A 80 4.14 -10.52 32.35
CA GLY A 80 4.41 -11.96 32.41
C GLY A 80 3.94 -12.75 31.19
N ASP A 81 3.15 -12.14 30.30
CA ASP A 81 2.68 -12.78 29.07
C ASP A 81 3.81 -12.85 28.05
N TYR A 82 4.06 -14.05 27.53
CA TYR A 82 5.09 -14.33 26.55
C TYR A 82 4.93 -13.51 25.25
N ILE A 83 3.70 -13.31 24.78
CA ILE A 83 3.38 -12.57 23.55
C ILE A 83 3.70 -11.08 23.73
N TRP A 84 3.39 -10.52 24.89
CA TRP A 84 3.59 -9.09 25.18
C TRP A 84 5.01 -8.75 25.61
N ARG A 85 5.71 -9.70 26.24
CA ARG A 85 7.12 -9.54 26.62
C ARG A 85 8.06 -9.48 25.42
N SER A 86 7.68 -10.10 24.30
CA SER A 86 8.56 -10.36 23.17
C SER A 86 7.99 -9.71 21.90
N PRO A 87 8.47 -8.51 21.49
CA PRO A 87 7.95 -7.82 20.31
C PRO A 87 7.94 -8.65 19.02
N TRP A 88 8.93 -9.54 18.85
CA TRP A 88 8.99 -10.46 17.70
C TRP A 88 7.92 -11.55 17.73
N VAL A 89 7.46 -12.00 18.91
CA VAL A 89 6.35 -12.97 19.03
C VAL A 89 5.07 -12.30 18.59
N LYS A 90 4.81 -11.07 19.05
CA LYS A 90 3.66 -10.29 18.57
C LYS A 90 3.69 -10.06 17.06
N ALA A 91 4.86 -9.75 16.49
CA ALA A 91 5.02 -9.59 15.05
C ALA A 91 4.77 -10.90 14.29
N ALA A 92 5.29 -12.02 14.80
CA ALA A 92 5.06 -13.35 14.24
C ALA A 92 3.59 -13.75 14.29
N THR A 93 2.92 -13.59 15.44
CA THR A 93 1.47 -13.83 15.57
C THR A 93 0.67 -12.96 14.62
N LYS A 94 1.04 -11.68 14.46
CA LYS A 94 0.37 -10.78 13.51
C LYS A 94 0.51 -11.27 12.07
N GLN A 95 1.69 -11.74 11.68
CA GLN A 95 1.94 -12.31 10.35
C GLN A 95 1.19 -13.63 10.15
N ASP A 96 1.16 -14.48 11.17
CA ASP A 96 0.48 -15.77 11.17
C ASP A 96 -1.03 -15.62 10.95
N LEU A 97 -1.65 -14.62 11.60
CA LEU A 97 -3.07 -14.28 11.42
C LEU A 97 -3.41 -13.76 10.01
N ILE A 98 -2.43 -13.43 9.16
CA ILE A 98 -2.66 -12.95 7.78
C ILE A 98 -2.52 -14.10 6.77
N LEU A 99 -1.92 -15.23 7.16
CA LEU A 99 -1.75 -16.37 6.27
C LEU A 99 -3.11 -16.92 5.85
N LEU A 100 -3.29 -17.16 4.54
CA LEU A 100 -4.56 -17.66 4.00
C LEU A 100 -4.99 -19.00 4.63
N GLU A 101 -4.04 -19.84 5.00
CA GLU A 101 -4.26 -21.11 5.71
C GLU A 101 -4.78 -20.94 7.15
N ASN A 102 -4.55 -19.78 7.77
CA ASN A 102 -4.90 -19.47 9.16
C ASN A 102 -6.05 -18.46 9.28
N GLN A 103 -6.93 -18.40 8.27
CA GLN A 103 -8.06 -17.47 8.27
C GLN A 103 -9.30 -18.06 8.94
N LEU A 104 -9.82 -17.34 9.94
CA LEU A 104 -11.21 -17.50 10.37
C LEU A 104 -12.08 -16.47 9.62
N PRO A 105 -13.25 -16.87 9.07
CA PRO A 105 -14.18 -15.92 8.51
C PRO A 105 -14.59 -14.89 9.56
N PHE A 106 -14.40 -13.61 9.26
CA PHE A 106 -14.57 -12.52 10.23
C PHE A 106 -16.01 -12.41 10.74
N PHE A 107 -17.00 -12.81 9.94
CA PHE A 107 -18.39 -12.87 10.41
C PHE A 107 -18.55 -13.79 11.61
N VAL A 108 -17.78 -14.88 11.71
CA VAL A 108 -17.81 -15.79 12.88
C VAL A 108 -17.33 -15.05 14.12
N LEU A 109 -16.25 -14.29 14.00
CA LEU A 109 -15.73 -13.45 15.08
C LEU A 109 -16.75 -12.40 15.51
N ILE A 110 -17.40 -11.71 14.57
CA ILE A 110 -18.48 -10.76 14.86
C ILE A 110 -19.60 -11.44 15.66
N HIS A 111 -20.13 -12.55 15.15
CA HIS A 111 -21.24 -13.25 15.80
C HIS A 111 -20.87 -13.74 17.21
N LEU A 112 -19.70 -14.35 17.37
CA LEU A 112 -19.23 -14.83 18.68
C LEU A 112 -19.04 -13.68 19.67
N PHE A 113 -18.41 -12.58 19.23
CA PHE A 113 -18.21 -11.40 20.06
C PHE A 113 -19.54 -10.79 20.47
N ASP A 114 -20.44 -10.55 19.51
CA ASP A 114 -21.81 -10.09 19.75
C ASP A 114 -22.54 -10.96 20.77
N SER A 115 -22.49 -12.29 20.63
CA SER A 115 -23.12 -13.20 21.57
C SER A 115 -22.54 -13.03 22.98
N ILE A 116 -21.21 -12.96 23.13
CA ILE A 116 -20.55 -12.78 24.44
C ILE A 116 -21.06 -11.51 25.14
N PHE A 117 -21.24 -10.42 24.39
CA PHE A 117 -21.64 -9.12 24.94
C PHE A 117 -23.16 -8.95 25.09
N LYS A 118 -23.97 -9.50 24.19
CA LYS A 118 -25.44 -9.54 24.31
C LYS A 118 -25.89 -10.41 25.49
N HIS A 119 -25.23 -11.54 25.75
CA HIS A 119 -25.51 -12.34 26.95
C HIS A 119 -25.06 -11.64 28.24
N ARG A 120 -23.96 -10.88 28.21
CA ARG A 120 -23.50 -10.09 29.38
C ARG A 120 -24.33 -8.84 29.66
N SER A 121 -24.93 -8.20 28.67
CA SER A 121 -25.84 -7.06 28.88
C SER A 121 -27.04 -7.42 29.78
N LYS A 122 -27.45 -8.69 29.82
CA LYS A 122 -28.47 -9.19 30.77
C LYS A 122 -27.96 -9.34 32.23
N ASN A 123 -26.64 -9.35 32.44
CA ASN A 123 -25.95 -9.39 33.74
C ASN A 123 -24.97 -8.21 33.83
N ILE A 124 -25.51 -7.03 34.16
CA ILE A 124 -24.83 -5.72 34.15
C ILE A 124 -23.51 -5.70 34.95
N ASP A 125 -23.35 -6.57 35.96
CA ASP A 125 -22.17 -6.63 36.83
C ASP A 125 -20.91 -7.29 36.21
N GLY A 126 -20.99 -7.83 34.98
CA GLY A 126 -19.92 -8.65 34.39
C GLY A 126 -19.13 -8.05 33.22
N ILE A 127 -19.38 -6.79 32.83
CA ILE A 127 -18.64 -6.12 31.75
C ILE A 127 -17.31 -5.59 32.32
N PRO A 128 -16.14 -6.04 31.82
CA PRO A 128 -14.86 -5.58 32.33
C PRO A 128 -14.70 -4.06 32.22
N ASP A 129 -14.07 -3.43 33.21
CA ASP A 129 -13.94 -1.97 33.32
C ASP A 129 -13.19 -1.30 32.17
N TYR A 130 -12.48 -2.07 31.35
CA TYR A 130 -11.76 -1.59 30.18
C TYR A 130 -12.61 -1.54 28.89
N LEU A 131 -13.91 -1.83 28.95
CA LEU A 131 -14.87 -1.68 27.84
C LEU A 131 -15.92 -0.58 28.11
N PRO A 132 -15.54 0.67 28.46
CA PRO A 132 -16.50 1.73 28.80
C PRO A 132 -17.38 2.15 27.61
N GLU A 133 -16.88 2.04 26.38
CA GLU A 133 -17.58 2.36 25.13
C GLU A 133 -18.83 1.47 24.92
N LEU A 134 -18.72 0.20 25.34
CA LEU A 134 -19.83 -0.76 25.36
C LEU A 134 -20.72 -0.63 26.61
N LYS A 135 -20.20 -0.08 27.72
CA LYS A 135 -21.01 0.22 28.93
C LYS A 135 -21.93 1.43 28.72
N ASN A 136 -21.54 2.39 27.89
CA ASN A 136 -22.28 3.65 27.69
C ASN A 136 -23.34 3.60 26.57
N ASN A 137 -23.59 2.44 25.93
CA ASN A 137 -24.52 2.26 24.80
C ASN A 137 -24.25 3.17 23.58
N GLU A 138 -23.02 3.65 23.39
CA GLU A 138 -22.68 4.57 22.29
C GLU A 138 -22.15 3.85 21.03
N GLY A 139 -21.92 2.52 21.08
CA GLY A 139 -21.42 1.74 19.93
C GLY A 139 -21.87 0.27 19.93
N GLU A 140 -22.02 -0.29 18.73
CA GLU A 140 -22.31 -1.72 18.52
C GLU A 140 -21.06 -2.57 18.84
N PRO A 141 -21.19 -3.75 19.48
CA PRO A 141 -20.05 -4.62 19.78
C PRO A 141 -19.24 -5.02 18.54
N CYS A 142 -19.91 -5.17 17.39
CA CYS A 142 -19.28 -5.44 16.12
C CYS A 142 -18.39 -4.28 15.63
N ASP A 143 -18.82 -3.04 15.82
CA ASP A 143 -18.06 -1.84 15.42
C ASP A 143 -16.80 -1.70 16.29
N PHE A 144 -16.91 -1.99 17.60
CA PHE A 144 -15.76 -2.03 18.50
C PHE A 144 -14.76 -3.13 18.11
N LEU A 145 -15.24 -4.34 17.78
CA LEU A 145 -14.37 -5.44 17.33
C LEU A 145 -13.62 -5.05 16.05
N ILE A 146 -14.28 -4.43 15.08
CA ILE A 146 -13.64 -3.95 13.85
C ILE A 146 -12.57 -2.90 14.19
N GLN A 147 -12.88 -1.97 15.09
CA GLN A 147 -11.92 -0.94 15.51
C GLN A 147 -10.65 -1.56 16.09
N ILE A 148 -10.75 -2.42 17.12
CA ILE A 148 -9.57 -3.02 17.76
C ILE A 148 -8.80 -3.95 16.81
N THR A 149 -9.49 -4.55 15.83
CA THR A 149 -8.86 -5.30 14.75
C THR A 149 -8.03 -4.37 13.86
N CYS A 150 -8.59 -3.23 13.44
CA CYS A 150 -7.86 -2.22 12.67
C CYS A 150 -6.66 -1.68 13.44
N GLU A 151 -6.80 -1.42 14.75
CA GLU A 151 -5.71 -0.99 15.62
C GLU A 151 -4.57 -2.02 15.68
N PHE A 152 -4.90 -3.31 15.70
CA PHE A 152 -3.90 -4.38 15.73
C PHE A 152 -3.09 -4.43 14.43
N PHE A 153 -3.76 -4.23 13.28
CA PHE A 153 -3.13 -4.33 11.95
C PHE A 153 -2.72 -2.98 11.34
N ILE A 154 -2.82 -1.86 12.07
CA ILE A 154 -2.62 -0.50 11.54
C ILE A 154 -1.25 -0.26 10.89
N ASP A 155 -0.22 -1.02 11.28
CA ASP A 155 1.11 -0.92 10.67
C ASP A 155 1.09 -1.31 9.19
N TYR A 156 0.16 -2.17 8.78
CA TYR A 156 -0.03 -2.57 7.38
C TYR A 156 -0.83 -1.58 6.56
N TYR A 157 -1.70 -0.79 7.20
CA TYR A 157 -2.37 0.36 6.58
C TYR A 157 -1.38 1.39 6.03
N ARG A 158 -0.14 1.37 6.51
CA ARG A 158 0.90 2.37 6.21
C ARG A 158 1.98 1.90 5.25
N PHE A 159 1.89 0.70 4.70
CA PHE A 159 2.67 0.31 3.53
C PHE A 159 2.23 1.20 2.35
N GLY A 160 2.80 2.40 2.19
CA GLY A 160 2.39 3.32 1.12
C GLY A 160 2.49 4.81 1.43
N LYS A 161 2.24 5.21 2.69
CA LYS A 161 2.18 6.64 3.00
C LYS A 161 3.59 7.24 3.07
N PRO A 162 3.85 8.36 2.36
CA PRO A 162 5.10 9.07 2.49
C PRO A 162 5.30 9.44 3.96
N CYS A 163 6.46 9.20 4.57
CA CYS A 163 6.81 9.88 5.81
C CYS A 163 6.98 11.38 5.48
N PRO A 164 6.05 12.29 5.85
CA PRO A 164 6.24 13.71 5.63
C PRO A 164 7.10 14.23 6.77
N LYS A 165 7.88 15.28 6.51
CA LYS A 165 8.40 16.11 7.60
C LYS A 165 7.20 16.59 8.41
N GLU A 166 7.14 16.16 9.67
CA GLU A 166 6.35 16.68 10.79
C GLU A 166 5.18 17.60 10.40
N SER A 167 3.94 17.10 10.31
CA SER A 167 2.77 17.94 10.66
C SER A 167 1.39 17.29 10.65
N SER A 168 1.09 16.11 10.07
CA SER A 168 -0.29 15.61 10.23
C SER A 168 -0.59 14.11 10.31
N GLU A 169 0.16 13.15 9.74
CA GLU A 169 -0.44 11.80 9.54
C GLU A 169 0.42 10.56 9.85
N ASN A 170 1.54 10.68 10.58
CA ASN A 170 2.15 9.52 11.29
C ASN A 170 1.39 9.20 12.59
N LYS A 171 0.06 9.39 12.60
CA LYS A 171 -0.79 9.37 13.79
C LYS A 171 -1.39 7.98 13.99
N PRO A 172 -0.85 7.10 14.86
CA PRO A 172 -1.44 5.76 15.07
C PRO A 172 -2.95 5.81 15.33
N LEU A 173 -3.70 4.73 15.09
CA LEU A 173 -5.18 4.77 14.92
C LEU A 173 -5.92 5.52 16.04
N PHE A 174 -5.44 5.40 17.29
CA PHE A 174 -5.95 6.15 18.43
C PHE A 174 -5.88 7.68 18.22
N LYS A 175 -4.82 8.21 17.61
CA LYS A 175 -4.65 9.64 17.33
C LYS A 175 -5.56 10.21 16.21
N TYR A 176 -6.36 9.39 15.54
CA TYR A 176 -7.36 9.87 14.59
C TYR A 176 -8.56 10.49 15.33
N SER A 177 -9.27 11.40 14.68
CA SER A 177 -10.54 11.92 15.21
C SER A 177 -11.60 10.82 15.26
N GLU A 178 -12.59 10.98 16.14
CA GLU A 178 -13.72 10.05 16.23
C GLU A 178 -14.48 9.88 14.91
N GLN A 179 -14.51 10.91 14.06
CA GLN A 179 -15.13 10.83 12.74
C GLN A 179 -14.33 9.93 11.79
N GLU A 180 -13.01 10.07 11.77
CA GLU A 180 -12.11 9.23 10.96
C GLU A 180 -12.13 7.77 11.42
N LYS A 181 -12.16 7.52 12.74
CA LYS A 181 -12.31 6.17 13.30
C LYS A 181 -13.63 5.54 12.84
N LYS A 182 -14.75 6.27 12.95
CA LYS A 182 -16.08 5.79 12.50
C LYS A 182 -16.11 5.52 11.00
N GLN A 183 -15.48 6.37 10.20
CA GLN A 183 -15.36 6.16 8.76
C GLN A 183 -14.58 4.87 8.45
N LEU A 184 -13.40 4.69 9.06
CA LEU A 184 -12.59 3.48 8.86
C LEU A 184 -13.36 2.22 9.27
N VAL A 185 -14.04 2.24 10.43
CA VAL A 185 -14.87 1.11 10.88
C VAL A 185 -15.97 0.82 9.87
N SER A 186 -16.63 1.86 9.33
CA SER A 186 -17.66 1.71 8.30
C SER A 186 -17.13 1.07 7.01
N GLU A 187 -15.94 1.47 6.55
CA GLU A 187 -15.28 0.90 5.36
C GLU A 187 -14.91 -0.59 5.56
N MET A 188 -14.66 -0.99 6.82
CA MET A 188 -14.25 -2.34 7.18
C MET A 188 -15.40 -3.26 7.62
N LYS A 189 -16.66 -2.80 7.66
CA LYS A 189 -17.81 -3.65 8.08
C LYS A 189 -17.99 -4.93 7.26
N GLN A 190 -17.50 -4.95 6.03
CA GLN A 190 -17.69 -6.07 5.09
C GLN A 190 -16.43 -6.94 4.91
N ILE A 191 -15.41 -6.80 5.76
CA ILE A 191 -14.21 -7.65 5.64
C ILE A 191 -14.56 -9.14 5.79
N LYS A 192 -13.97 -9.97 4.92
CA LYS A 192 -14.20 -11.42 4.94
C LYS A 192 -13.33 -12.12 5.99
N HIS A 193 -12.08 -11.69 6.14
CA HIS A 193 -11.07 -12.23 7.06
C HIS A 193 -9.90 -11.23 7.17
N PHE A 194 -8.82 -11.57 7.89
CA PHE A 194 -7.72 -10.63 8.17
C PHE A 194 -6.89 -10.29 6.93
N THR A 195 -6.60 -11.24 6.04
CA THR A 195 -5.91 -10.93 4.77
C THR A 195 -6.72 -9.95 3.91
N ASP A 196 -8.04 -10.05 3.93
CA ASP A 196 -8.96 -9.13 3.22
C ASP A 196 -8.94 -7.72 3.81
N LEU A 197 -8.83 -7.61 5.14
CA LEU A 197 -8.56 -6.34 5.81
C LEU A 197 -7.24 -5.71 5.32
N ILE A 198 -6.17 -6.50 5.23
CA ILE A 198 -4.87 -6.01 4.72
C ILE A 198 -4.98 -5.57 3.26
N ARG A 199 -5.74 -6.30 2.43
CA ARG A 199 -5.99 -5.88 1.05
C ARG A 199 -6.68 -4.51 1.00
N LYS A 200 -7.77 -4.31 1.75
CA LYS A 200 -8.49 -3.03 1.82
C LYS A 200 -7.63 -1.88 2.32
N PHE A 201 -6.70 -2.16 3.23
CA PHE A 201 -5.70 -1.20 3.67
C PHE A 201 -4.75 -0.74 2.55
N MET A 202 -4.47 -1.60 1.57
CA MET A 202 -3.51 -1.32 0.50
C MET A 202 -4.13 -0.71 -0.76
N CYS A 203 -5.43 -0.90 -1.02
CA CYS A 203 -6.07 -0.48 -2.27
C CYS A 203 -7.35 0.32 -2.09
N ASP A 204 -7.53 1.31 -2.97
CA ASP A 204 -8.79 2.05 -3.11
C ASP A 204 -9.78 1.24 -3.94
N GLU A 205 -10.86 0.77 -3.33
CA GLU A 205 -11.93 0.03 -4.01
C GLU A 205 -12.83 0.95 -4.85
N THR A 206 -12.79 2.28 -4.64
CA THR A 206 -13.62 3.25 -5.36
C THR A 206 -13.11 3.52 -6.78
N VAL A 207 -11.83 3.25 -7.06
CA VAL A 207 -11.22 3.48 -8.38
C VAL A 207 -11.75 2.45 -9.38
N MET A 208 -12.57 2.88 -10.33
CA MET A 208 -13.10 1.99 -11.38
C MET A 208 -12.00 1.58 -12.37
N TYR A 209 -12.06 0.32 -12.82
CA TYR A 209 -11.19 -0.16 -13.89
C TYR A 209 -11.52 0.55 -15.22
N PRO A 210 -10.51 1.02 -15.98
CA PRO A 210 -10.76 1.66 -17.27
C PRO A 210 -11.32 0.64 -18.27
N LYS A 211 -12.05 1.11 -19.28
CA LYS A 211 -12.54 0.23 -20.36
C LYS A 211 -11.39 -0.45 -21.14
N SER A 212 -10.19 0.16 -21.14
CA SER A 212 -8.95 -0.39 -21.71
C SER A 212 -8.31 -1.51 -20.87
N SER A 213 -8.84 -1.82 -19.67
CA SER A 213 -8.24 -2.78 -18.74
C SER A 213 -8.24 -4.24 -19.20
N GLU A 214 -8.96 -4.59 -20.26
CA GLU A 214 -8.94 -5.93 -20.86
C GLU A 214 -7.67 -6.19 -21.68
N ALA A 215 -6.96 -5.13 -22.08
CA ALA A 215 -5.68 -5.24 -22.77
C ALA A 215 -4.52 -5.02 -21.78
N LEU A 216 -3.70 -6.06 -21.59
CA LEU A 216 -2.48 -5.98 -20.79
C LEU A 216 -1.43 -5.17 -21.55
N THR A 217 -1.25 -3.90 -21.17
CA THR A 217 -0.17 -3.06 -21.70
C THR A 217 1.01 -3.07 -20.74
N HIS A 218 2.14 -3.62 -21.22
CA HIS A 218 3.40 -3.57 -20.51
C HIS A 218 4.05 -2.18 -20.58
N CYS A 219 4.61 -1.72 -19.47
CA CYS A 219 5.64 -0.71 -19.44
C CYS A 219 6.92 -1.32 -20.02
N LEU A 220 7.38 -0.80 -21.15
CA LEU A 220 8.49 -1.39 -21.91
C LEU A 220 9.87 -0.97 -21.38
N TYR A 221 9.91 -0.11 -20.37
CA TYR A 221 11.14 0.55 -19.93
C TYR A 221 11.25 0.57 -18.40
N SER A 222 12.42 0.23 -17.89
CA SER A 222 12.72 0.26 -16.46
C SER A 222 12.73 1.69 -15.90
N ALA A 223 12.67 1.85 -14.58
CA ALA A 223 12.67 3.15 -13.91
C ALA A 223 13.88 4.00 -14.33
N ARG A 224 15.06 3.39 -14.39
CA ARG A 224 16.29 4.07 -14.81
C ARG A 224 16.24 4.49 -16.27
N GLN A 225 15.67 3.67 -17.15
CA GLN A 225 15.50 4.01 -18.57
C GLN A 225 14.51 5.17 -18.75
N LEU A 226 13.40 5.16 -18.01
CA LEU A 226 12.40 6.24 -17.94
C LEU A 226 13.01 7.56 -17.44
N ASP A 227 13.75 7.54 -16.34
CA ASP A 227 14.47 8.71 -15.82
C ASP A 227 15.49 9.24 -16.83
N ASN A 228 16.22 8.33 -17.49
CA ASN A 228 17.17 8.67 -18.54
C ASN A 228 16.53 9.33 -19.76
N ALA A 229 15.25 9.14 -20.02
CA ALA A 229 14.53 9.85 -21.09
C ALA A 229 13.80 11.11 -20.63
N GLY A 230 13.93 11.47 -19.35
CA GLY A 230 13.36 12.69 -18.79
C GLY A 230 12.00 12.49 -18.13
N VAL A 231 11.59 11.26 -17.81
CA VAL A 231 10.44 11.03 -16.92
C VAL A 231 10.87 11.31 -15.49
N MET A 232 10.16 12.19 -14.80
CA MET A 232 10.42 12.46 -13.38
C MET A 232 9.73 11.41 -12.51
N PHE A 233 10.38 10.99 -11.45
CA PHE A 233 9.78 10.15 -10.42
C PHE A 233 9.48 10.98 -9.18
N GLY A 234 8.32 10.75 -8.56
CA GLY A 234 7.93 11.42 -7.34
C GLY A 234 6.90 10.64 -6.55
N ARG A 235 6.41 11.25 -5.48
CA ARG A 235 5.34 10.71 -4.64
C ARG A 235 4.07 11.54 -4.80
N PRO A 236 2.88 10.94 -4.74
CA PRO A 236 1.65 11.70 -4.61
C PRO A 236 1.67 12.47 -3.28
N MET A 237 1.10 13.68 -3.25
CA MET A 237 1.04 14.49 -2.01
C MET A 237 -0.02 13.94 -1.04
N ASP A 238 -1.00 13.24 -1.56
CA ASP A 238 -2.25 12.80 -0.95
C ASP A 238 -2.47 11.28 -1.08
N ALA A 239 -1.41 10.50 -1.31
CA ALA A 239 -1.55 9.04 -1.45
C ALA A 239 -2.10 8.40 -0.17
N THR A 240 -3.36 7.99 -0.21
CA THR A 240 -4.00 7.19 0.85
C THR A 240 -3.63 5.72 0.75
N TYR A 241 -3.49 5.19 -0.47
CA TYR A 241 -3.35 3.76 -0.76
C TYR A 241 -2.02 3.45 -1.45
N LEU A 242 -1.56 2.21 -1.38
CA LEU A 242 -0.31 1.79 -2.03
C LEU A 242 -0.45 1.71 -3.55
N ALA A 243 -1.60 1.21 -4.01
CA ALA A 243 -1.89 1.00 -5.43
C ALA A 243 -2.31 2.29 -6.18
N SER A 244 -2.31 3.47 -5.55
CA SER A 244 -2.71 4.73 -6.20
C SER A 244 -1.55 5.39 -6.95
N ILE A 245 -1.14 4.77 -8.06
CA ILE A 245 -0.14 5.31 -8.99
C ILE A 245 -0.82 6.25 -9.97
N ASN A 246 -0.23 7.44 -10.19
CA ASN A 246 -0.74 8.41 -11.14
C ASN A 246 0.40 9.14 -11.87
N THR A 247 0.06 9.97 -12.85
CA THR A 247 1.03 10.75 -13.62
C THR A 247 0.69 12.23 -13.59
N TRP A 248 1.68 13.09 -13.76
CA TRP A 248 1.46 14.51 -14.03
C TRP A 248 2.07 14.89 -15.39
N PRO A 249 1.38 15.64 -16.25
CA PRO A 249 -0.05 15.98 -16.15
C PRO A 249 -0.92 14.72 -16.12
N ASP A 250 -2.11 14.81 -15.53
CA ASP A 250 -3.03 13.67 -15.47
C ASP A 250 -3.38 13.17 -16.87
N ILE A 251 -3.77 11.90 -16.98
CA ILE A 251 -4.14 11.26 -18.26
C ILE A 251 -5.25 12.05 -18.95
N LYS A 252 -6.22 12.56 -18.18
CA LYS A 252 -7.38 13.31 -18.70
C LYS A 252 -7.02 14.73 -19.17
N ASP A 253 -5.83 15.21 -18.86
CA ASP A 253 -5.37 16.59 -19.06
C ASP A 253 -4.12 16.66 -19.96
N ASP A 254 -3.94 15.70 -20.88
CA ASP A 254 -2.73 15.59 -21.72
C ASP A 254 -2.46 16.84 -22.59
N ASP A 255 -3.50 17.65 -22.84
CA ASP A 255 -3.42 18.93 -23.56
C ASP A 255 -2.97 20.12 -22.67
N LYS A 256 -2.91 19.96 -21.34
CA LYS A 256 -2.55 21.04 -20.38
C LYS A 256 -1.07 21.12 -20.03
N CYS A 257 -0.20 20.57 -20.87
CA CYS A 257 1.25 20.75 -20.68
C CYS A 257 1.59 22.26 -20.76
N CYS A 258 1.86 22.86 -19.59
CA CYS A 258 2.23 24.27 -19.33
C CYS A 258 1.13 25.34 -19.56
N GLN A 259 0.16 25.45 -18.64
CA GLN A 259 -0.77 26.60 -18.54
C GLN A 259 -0.51 27.52 -17.32
N TRP A 260 0.73 27.61 -16.82
CA TRP A 260 1.01 28.42 -15.61
C TRP A 260 1.09 29.93 -15.85
N TRP A 261 0.90 30.43 -17.08
CA TRP A 261 0.63 31.84 -17.37
C TRP A 261 -0.44 31.96 -18.46
N ASN A 262 -1.50 32.73 -18.16
CA ASN A 262 -2.68 33.02 -18.97
C ASN A 262 -2.42 33.12 -20.49
N GLY A 263 -2.55 31.98 -21.21
CA GLY A 263 -2.90 31.93 -22.63
C GLY A 263 -1.94 32.56 -23.65
N ARG A 264 -0.76 33.07 -23.28
CA ARG A 264 0.26 33.49 -24.26
C ARG A 264 1.67 33.13 -23.79
N GLY A 265 2.20 32.04 -24.35
CA GLY A 265 3.63 31.96 -24.68
C GLY A 265 4.61 31.46 -23.61
N CYS A 266 4.40 30.29 -22.98
CA CYS A 266 5.55 29.59 -22.34
C CYS A 266 6.61 29.16 -23.38
N CYS A 267 6.22 29.02 -24.65
CA CYS A 267 7.02 28.29 -25.65
C CYS A 267 8.14 29.07 -26.35
N TRP A 268 8.28 30.40 -26.18
CA TRP A 268 9.19 31.14 -27.07
C TRP A 268 10.26 32.03 -26.43
N LEU A 269 10.12 32.49 -25.18
CA LEU A 269 11.02 33.54 -24.66
C LEU A 269 11.78 33.22 -23.37
N ASN A 270 11.64 32.05 -22.74
CA ASN A 270 12.44 31.72 -21.53
C ASN A 270 12.62 30.22 -21.21
N GLY A 271 12.65 29.33 -22.20
CA GLY A 271 13.08 27.94 -21.97
C GLY A 271 12.22 27.11 -21.00
N CYS A 272 10.95 27.45 -20.83
CA CYS A 272 9.98 26.69 -20.00
C CYS A 272 9.88 25.21 -20.41
N CYS A 273 10.00 24.93 -21.71
CA CYS A 273 10.07 23.56 -22.22
C CYS A 273 11.36 22.83 -21.86
N TRP A 274 12.36 23.41 -21.16
CA TRP A 274 13.64 22.76 -20.80
C TRP A 274 13.53 21.79 -19.60
N ILE A 275 12.38 21.72 -18.93
CA ILE A 275 12.17 20.86 -17.76
C ILE A 275 11.15 19.76 -18.09
N ASN A 276 11.44 18.55 -17.64
CA ASN A 276 10.68 17.31 -17.78
C ASN A 276 9.19 17.48 -17.46
N CYS A 277 8.32 17.40 -18.47
CA CYS A 277 6.89 17.62 -18.29
C CYS A 277 6.10 16.38 -17.87
N LEU A 278 6.70 15.18 -17.89
CA LEU A 278 6.04 13.96 -17.46
C LEU A 278 6.62 13.51 -16.12
N GLN A 279 5.77 13.37 -15.12
CA GLN A 279 6.12 12.82 -13.82
C GLN A 279 5.28 11.57 -13.53
N LEU A 280 5.91 10.47 -13.17
CA LEU A 280 5.28 9.30 -12.59
C LEU A 280 5.31 9.42 -11.06
N LYS A 281 4.15 9.34 -10.43
CA LYS A 281 4.00 9.46 -8.99
C LYS A 281 3.58 8.10 -8.41
N ILE A 282 4.43 7.55 -7.56
CA ILE A 282 4.26 6.23 -6.95
C ILE A 282 4.25 6.41 -5.42
N PRO A 283 3.24 5.86 -4.71
CA PRO A 283 3.25 5.82 -3.24
C PRO A 283 4.50 5.14 -2.68
N GLN A 284 4.90 5.50 -1.45
CA GLN A 284 6.15 5.00 -0.87
C GLN A 284 6.00 3.54 -0.42
N LEU A 285 6.75 2.62 -1.01
CA LEU A 285 6.82 1.23 -0.57
C LEU A 285 7.95 1.03 0.45
N LYS A 286 7.58 0.60 1.65
CA LYS A 286 8.55 0.15 2.66
C LYS A 286 8.78 -1.35 2.48
N VAL A 287 10.02 -1.75 2.22
CA VAL A 287 10.38 -3.15 1.94
C VAL A 287 11.14 -3.71 3.14
N GLN A 288 10.58 -4.72 3.80
CA GLN A 288 11.10 -5.36 5.02
C GLN A 288 10.95 -6.89 4.95
N ASP A 289 11.47 -7.63 5.94
CA ASP A 289 11.51 -9.11 5.95
C ASP A 289 10.14 -9.79 5.75
N ASN A 290 9.05 -9.20 6.26
CA ASN A 290 7.70 -9.75 6.12
C ASN A 290 6.99 -9.38 4.80
N THR A 291 7.61 -8.52 3.97
CA THR A 291 6.97 -7.94 2.78
C THR A 291 6.58 -9.02 1.77
N GLU A 292 7.44 -10.02 1.55
CA GLU A 292 7.12 -11.15 0.67
C GLU A 292 5.88 -11.90 1.12
N CYS A 293 5.83 -12.23 2.42
CA CYS A 293 4.73 -12.99 3.01
C CYS A 293 3.40 -12.25 2.84
N ILE A 294 3.38 -10.94 3.13
CA ILE A 294 2.16 -10.14 3.05
C ILE A 294 1.67 -10.09 1.61
N PHE A 295 2.53 -9.71 0.66
CA PHE A 295 2.13 -9.59 -0.74
C PHE A 295 1.67 -10.93 -1.32
N ARG A 296 2.37 -12.04 -1.04
CA ARG A 296 1.94 -13.35 -1.54
C ARG A 296 0.56 -13.75 -1.05
N ASN A 297 0.23 -13.50 0.22
CA ASN A 297 -1.10 -13.79 0.76
C ASN A 297 -2.18 -12.88 0.18
N VAL A 298 -1.91 -11.58 0.06
CA VAL A 298 -2.88 -10.63 -0.54
C VAL A 298 -3.08 -10.90 -2.04
N MET A 299 -2.02 -11.22 -2.77
CA MET A 299 -2.09 -11.53 -4.19
C MET A 299 -2.80 -12.86 -4.45
N ALA A 300 -2.55 -13.88 -3.63
CA ALA A 300 -3.31 -15.13 -3.69
C ALA A 300 -4.79 -14.87 -3.40
N LEU A 301 -5.11 -14.06 -2.38
CA LEU A 301 -6.49 -13.63 -2.11
C LEU A 301 -7.13 -12.98 -3.34
N GLU A 302 -6.43 -12.07 -4.00
CA GLU A 302 -6.94 -11.43 -5.22
C GLU A 302 -7.19 -12.43 -6.34
N GLN A 303 -6.27 -13.36 -6.58
CA GLN A 303 -6.44 -14.36 -7.64
C GLN A 303 -7.63 -15.32 -7.39
N PHE A 304 -7.89 -15.70 -6.14
CA PHE A 304 -8.96 -16.64 -5.81
C PHE A 304 -10.32 -15.99 -5.55
N VAL A 305 -10.34 -14.84 -4.88
CA VAL A 305 -11.58 -14.22 -4.35
C VAL A 305 -11.98 -12.96 -5.11
N TYR A 306 -11.03 -12.27 -5.75
CA TYR A 306 -11.25 -11.02 -6.50
C TYR A 306 -10.62 -11.06 -7.90
N PRO A 307 -10.89 -12.09 -8.73
CA PRO A 307 -10.20 -12.27 -10.01
C PRO A 307 -10.36 -11.08 -10.96
N ASP A 308 -11.50 -10.38 -10.90
CA ASP A 308 -11.78 -9.19 -11.71
C ASP A 308 -11.26 -7.88 -11.11
N GLU A 309 -10.74 -7.91 -9.88
CA GLU A 309 -10.18 -6.75 -9.19
C GLU A 309 -8.77 -6.98 -8.60
N PRO A 310 -7.79 -7.43 -9.40
CA PRO A 310 -6.45 -7.80 -8.92
C PRO A 310 -5.55 -6.57 -8.71
N ARG A 311 -5.94 -5.63 -7.84
CA ARG A 311 -5.32 -4.30 -7.68
C ARG A 311 -3.87 -4.37 -7.19
N ILE A 312 -3.60 -5.23 -6.21
CA ILE A 312 -2.26 -5.41 -5.65
C ILE A 312 -1.37 -6.22 -6.60
N CYS A 313 -1.91 -7.24 -7.26
CA CYS A 313 -1.22 -7.93 -8.36
C CYS A 313 -0.82 -6.95 -9.47
N ASN A 314 -1.72 -6.05 -9.87
CA ASN A 314 -1.44 -4.99 -10.85
C ASN A 314 -0.31 -4.06 -10.40
N TYR A 315 -0.33 -3.65 -9.13
CA TYR A 315 0.69 -2.79 -8.54
C TYR A 315 2.07 -3.45 -8.57
N ILE A 316 2.15 -4.70 -8.09
CA ILE A 316 3.40 -5.49 -8.09
C ILE A 316 3.90 -5.72 -9.52
N PHE A 317 3.00 -6.04 -10.45
CA PHE A 317 3.33 -6.23 -11.85
C PHE A 317 3.91 -4.97 -12.50
N LEU A 318 3.37 -3.78 -12.20
CA LEU A 318 3.96 -2.53 -12.67
C LEU A 318 5.31 -2.24 -12.01
N LEU A 319 5.48 -2.55 -10.72
CA LEU A 319 6.78 -2.39 -10.05
C LEU A 319 7.87 -3.28 -10.65
N ASP A 320 7.57 -4.54 -10.95
CA ASP A 320 8.48 -5.47 -11.62
C ASP A 320 8.93 -4.96 -12.99
N GLN A 321 8.04 -4.37 -13.78
CA GLN A 321 8.42 -3.73 -15.04
C GLN A 321 9.31 -2.49 -14.86
N LEU A 322 9.17 -1.79 -13.74
CA LEU A 322 10.00 -0.63 -13.41
C LEU A 322 11.32 -1.02 -12.75
N ILE A 323 11.43 -2.20 -12.15
CA ILE A 323 12.56 -2.62 -11.32
C ILE A 323 13.13 -3.91 -11.90
N ASP A 324 14.13 -3.81 -12.77
CA ASP A 324 14.84 -4.98 -13.29
C ASP A 324 16.22 -5.12 -12.63
N THR A 325 16.87 -3.98 -12.37
CA THR A 325 18.26 -3.90 -11.92
C THR A 325 18.42 -3.21 -10.57
N VAL A 326 19.61 -3.33 -9.98
CA VAL A 326 19.93 -2.63 -8.72
C VAL A 326 19.90 -1.12 -8.91
N GLU A 327 20.28 -0.64 -10.09
CA GLU A 327 20.29 0.77 -10.45
C GLU A 327 18.87 1.37 -10.53
N ASP A 328 17.86 0.55 -10.87
CA ASP A 328 16.46 0.95 -10.83
C ASP A 328 16.00 1.15 -9.36
N VAL A 329 16.39 0.23 -8.47
CA VAL A 329 16.11 0.35 -7.03
C VAL A 329 16.84 1.55 -6.44
N ASP A 330 18.12 1.75 -6.77
CA ASP A 330 18.91 2.90 -6.31
C ASP A 330 18.18 4.22 -6.64
N LEU A 331 17.73 4.36 -7.88
CA LEU A 331 16.95 5.52 -8.32
C LEU A 331 15.67 5.68 -7.49
N LEU A 332 14.89 4.62 -7.29
CA LEU A 332 13.62 4.71 -6.56
C LEU A 332 13.82 4.96 -5.06
N VAL A 333 14.92 4.48 -4.47
CA VAL A 333 15.36 4.81 -3.10
C VAL A 333 15.74 6.28 -2.99
N ASP A 334 16.51 6.81 -3.95
CA ASP A 334 16.88 8.23 -4.00
C ASP A 334 15.66 9.15 -4.10
N LYS A 335 14.63 8.72 -4.85
CA LYS A 335 13.34 9.42 -4.97
C LYS A 335 12.41 9.19 -3.77
N ARG A 336 12.84 8.41 -2.77
CA ARG A 336 12.07 7.99 -1.59
C ARG A 336 10.77 7.27 -1.91
N ILE A 337 10.69 6.67 -3.10
CA ILE A 337 9.59 5.79 -3.50
C ILE A 337 9.77 4.42 -2.84
N ILE A 338 11.00 3.94 -2.71
CA ILE A 338 11.32 2.72 -1.97
C ILE A 338 12.07 3.08 -0.68
N GLU A 339 11.64 2.49 0.43
CA GLU A 339 12.36 2.51 1.70
C GLU A 339 12.87 1.11 2.00
N ASN A 340 14.17 0.89 1.79
CA ASN A 340 14.78 -0.43 1.90
C ASN A 340 15.19 -0.76 3.35
N TRP A 341 14.56 -1.78 3.94
CA TRP A 341 14.92 -2.38 5.22
C TRP A 341 15.41 -3.84 5.10
N LEU A 342 15.60 -4.37 3.88
CA LEU A 342 16.20 -5.68 3.61
C LEU A 342 17.73 -5.65 3.61
N GLY A 343 18.33 -4.47 3.78
CA GLY A 343 19.77 -4.27 3.89
C GLY A 343 20.51 -4.07 2.57
N THR A 344 20.03 -4.60 1.44
CA THR A 344 20.66 -4.36 0.11
C THR A 344 19.63 -4.07 -0.97
N ASN A 345 19.96 -3.19 -1.92
CA ASN A 345 19.07 -2.87 -3.04
C ASN A 345 18.92 -4.06 -4.01
N LYS A 346 19.93 -4.94 -4.07
CA LYS A 346 19.83 -6.24 -4.76
C LYS A 346 18.75 -7.15 -4.18
N ALA A 347 18.60 -7.19 -2.85
CA ALA A 347 17.54 -7.99 -2.22
C ALA A 347 16.15 -7.46 -2.57
N VAL A 348 15.98 -6.14 -2.69
CA VAL A 348 14.71 -5.52 -3.11
C VAL A 348 14.39 -5.88 -4.57
N ALA A 349 15.34 -5.72 -5.49
CA ALA A 349 15.13 -6.09 -6.90
C ALA A 349 14.75 -7.58 -7.02
N ALA A 350 15.50 -8.46 -6.36
CA ALA A 350 15.21 -9.89 -6.37
C ALA A 350 13.82 -10.21 -5.77
N LEU A 351 13.41 -9.52 -4.71
CA LEU A 351 12.09 -9.72 -4.10
C LEU A 351 10.97 -9.31 -5.06
N VAL A 352 11.04 -8.11 -5.65
CA VAL A 352 10.00 -7.61 -6.55
C VAL A 352 9.82 -8.56 -7.74
N ASN A 353 10.93 -8.97 -8.37
CA ASN A 353 10.87 -9.82 -9.55
C ASN A 353 10.31 -11.21 -9.22
N LYS A 354 10.69 -11.76 -8.05
CA LYS A 354 10.17 -13.05 -7.55
C LYS A 354 8.70 -12.97 -7.11
N LEU A 355 8.18 -11.79 -6.77
CA LEU A 355 6.75 -11.64 -6.48
C LEU A 355 5.91 -11.78 -7.76
N CYS A 356 6.44 -11.39 -8.92
CA CYS A 356 5.76 -11.54 -10.21
C CYS A 356 5.69 -12.98 -10.76
N ASP A 357 6.47 -13.90 -10.20
CA ASP A 357 6.40 -15.31 -10.55
C ASP A 357 4.98 -15.86 -10.30
N HIS A 358 4.35 -16.41 -11.33
CA HIS A 358 3.02 -17.04 -11.29
C HIS A 358 1.86 -16.08 -10.96
N ILE A 359 1.99 -14.77 -11.24
CA ILE A 359 0.83 -13.86 -11.19
C ILE A 359 -0.01 -14.02 -12.46
N VAL A 360 -1.33 -14.15 -12.28
CA VAL A 360 -2.31 -13.99 -13.36
C VAL A 360 -3.06 -12.66 -13.16
N THR A 361 -2.95 -11.76 -14.12
CA THR A 361 -3.66 -10.47 -14.13
C THR A 361 -4.63 -10.40 -15.31
N PRO A 362 -5.89 -10.85 -15.16
CA PRO A 362 -6.87 -10.81 -16.25
C PRO A 362 -7.29 -9.37 -16.62
N ARG A 363 -7.12 -8.42 -15.69
CA ARG A 363 -7.39 -7.00 -15.92
C ARG A 363 -6.23 -6.15 -15.44
N PHE A 364 -5.88 -5.14 -16.25
CA PHE A 364 -4.76 -4.24 -15.96
C PHE A 364 -5.23 -2.80 -15.67
N LEU A 365 -4.89 -2.28 -14.48
CA LEU A 365 -5.34 -0.94 -14.05
C LEU A 365 -4.54 0.19 -14.69
N TYR A 366 -3.26 -0.05 -14.97
CA TYR A 366 -2.31 1.00 -15.34
C TYR A 366 -2.03 1.07 -16.85
N THR A 367 -2.91 0.50 -17.68
CA THR A 367 -2.79 0.48 -19.15
C THR A 367 -2.47 1.87 -19.70
N ASP A 368 -3.28 2.86 -19.33
CA ASP A 368 -3.14 4.23 -19.82
C ASP A 368 -1.84 4.90 -19.32
N ILE A 369 -1.36 4.54 -18.12
CA ILE A 369 -0.08 5.02 -17.59
C ILE A 369 1.07 4.44 -18.40
N CYS A 370 1.07 3.12 -18.64
CA CYS A 370 2.09 2.45 -19.44
C CYS A 370 2.14 3.01 -20.86
N ASP A 371 0.99 3.21 -21.52
CA ASP A 371 0.92 3.81 -22.85
C ASP A 371 1.53 5.21 -22.88
N LYS A 372 1.22 6.03 -21.87
CA LYS A 372 1.77 7.39 -21.75
C LYS A 372 3.28 7.38 -21.58
N LEU A 373 3.83 6.49 -20.74
CA LEU A 373 5.26 6.33 -20.54
C LEU A 373 5.96 5.83 -21.82
N ASN A 374 5.41 4.80 -22.45
CA ASN A 374 5.94 4.23 -23.69
C ASN A 374 5.96 5.26 -24.83
N LYS A 375 4.89 6.06 -24.97
CA LYS A 375 4.80 7.15 -25.96
C LYS A 375 5.78 8.29 -25.67
N HIS A 376 6.09 8.56 -24.40
CA HIS A 376 7.09 9.56 -24.05
C HIS A 376 8.50 9.14 -24.49
N GLN A 377 8.82 7.86 -24.31
CA GLN A 377 10.11 7.25 -24.67
C GLN A 377 10.34 7.14 -26.17
N SER A 378 9.31 6.76 -26.94
CA SER A 378 9.44 6.55 -28.39
C SER A 378 9.80 7.82 -29.16
N LYS A 379 9.62 9.01 -28.56
CA LYS A 379 10.03 10.29 -29.12
C LYS A 379 11.55 10.47 -29.01
N ARG A 380 12.28 10.23 -30.11
CA ARG A 380 13.75 10.39 -30.20
C ARG A 380 14.29 11.71 -29.64
N LEU A 381 13.54 12.80 -29.79
CA LEU A 381 13.93 14.12 -29.27
C LEU A 381 13.98 14.15 -27.74
N ASN A 382 13.11 13.42 -27.03
CA ASN A 382 13.10 13.37 -25.57
C ASN A 382 14.36 12.66 -25.05
N VAL A 383 14.67 11.50 -25.63
CA VAL A 383 15.86 10.70 -25.29
C VAL A 383 17.15 11.47 -25.60
N ALA A 384 17.27 12.04 -26.81
CA ALA A 384 18.46 12.80 -27.21
C ALA A 384 18.67 14.01 -26.30
N ARG A 385 17.58 14.71 -25.95
CA ARG A 385 17.64 15.88 -25.08
C ARG A 385 17.97 15.56 -23.63
N SER A 386 17.36 14.52 -23.06
CA SER A 386 17.68 14.08 -21.70
C SER A 386 19.14 13.65 -21.60
N THR A 387 19.64 12.95 -22.63
CA THR A 387 21.06 12.59 -22.75
C THR A 387 21.95 13.82 -22.79
N LEU A 388 21.60 14.84 -23.60
CA LEU A 388 22.35 16.10 -23.67
C LEU A 388 22.44 16.77 -22.29
N LYS A 389 21.30 16.89 -21.59
CA LYS A 389 21.25 17.48 -20.25
C LYS A 389 22.13 16.70 -19.26
N ARG A 390 22.01 15.38 -19.23
CA ARG A 390 22.75 14.50 -18.30
C ARG A 390 24.25 14.48 -18.56
N VAL A 391 24.69 14.60 -19.81
CA VAL A 391 26.12 14.52 -20.14
C VAL A 391 26.79 15.89 -20.03
N TYR A 392 26.17 16.93 -20.57
CA TYR A 392 26.80 18.24 -20.76
C TYR A 392 26.36 19.29 -19.72
N PHE A 393 25.22 19.09 -19.07
CA PHE A 393 24.65 20.04 -18.11
C PHE A 393 24.37 19.39 -16.75
N LYS A 394 25.14 18.38 -16.35
CA LYS A 394 24.97 17.66 -15.08
C LYS A 394 25.27 18.51 -13.85
N ASP A 395 26.24 19.42 -13.99
CA ASP A 395 26.70 20.32 -12.94
C ASP A 395 27.18 21.63 -13.57
N ILE A 396 27.34 22.67 -12.74
CA ILE A 396 27.68 24.02 -13.20
C ILE A 396 29.00 24.03 -13.97
N TRP A 397 30.00 23.26 -13.55
CA TRP A 397 31.32 23.23 -14.20
C TRP A 397 31.26 22.57 -15.57
N THR A 398 30.62 21.41 -15.67
CA THR A 398 30.44 20.72 -16.95
C THR A 398 29.59 21.58 -17.91
N GLY A 399 28.57 22.26 -17.39
CA GLY A 399 27.73 23.20 -18.14
C GLY A 399 28.54 24.39 -18.67
N CYS A 400 29.31 25.07 -17.81
CA CYS A 400 30.18 26.17 -18.21
C CYS A 400 31.21 25.73 -19.25
N GLY A 401 31.86 24.58 -19.06
CA GLY A 401 32.81 24.02 -20.03
C GLY A 401 32.17 23.76 -21.39
N THR A 402 30.95 23.23 -21.40
CA THR A 402 30.18 23.01 -22.64
C THR A 402 29.86 24.34 -23.34
N VAL A 403 29.40 25.35 -22.61
CA VAL A 403 29.08 26.67 -23.17
C VAL A 403 30.33 27.33 -23.75
N VAL A 404 31.44 27.30 -23.03
CA VAL A 404 32.72 27.83 -23.50
C VAL A 404 33.17 27.11 -24.78
N GLY A 405 33.13 25.78 -24.78
CA GLY A 405 33.44 24.97 -25.97
C GLY A 405 32.55 25.30 -27.17
N LEU A 406 31.25 25.52 -26.94
CA LEU A 406 30.30 25.91 -27.98
C LEU A 406 30.61 27.30 -28.55
N VAL A 407 30.91 28.27 -27.69
CA VAL A 407 31.31 29.63 -28.09
C VAL A 407 32.58 29.58 -28.93
N PHE A 408 33.61 28.85 -28.48
CA PHE A 408 34.84 28.65 -29.25
C PHE A 408 34.56 28.02 -30.61
N LEU A 409 33.73 26.98 -30.68
CA LEU A 409 33.36 26.32 -31.93
C LEU A 409 32.67 27.28 -32.91
N VAL A 410 31.75 28.12 -32.44
CA VAL A 410 31.09 29.15 -33.26
C VAL A 410 32.10 30.17 -33.79
N PHE A 411 33.00 30.65 -32.93
CA PHE A 411 34.08 31.56 -33.36
C PHE A 411 35.01 30.92 -34.39
N SER A 412 35.38 29.64 -34.21
CA SER A 412 36.20 28.90 -35.17
C SER A 412 35.51 28.73 -36.52
N LEU A 413 34.21 28.40 -36.55
CA LEU A 413 33.43 28.30 -37.79
C LEU A 413 33.34 29.65 -38.51
N PHE A 414 33.08 30.73 -37.79
CA PHE A 414 33.03 32.08 -38.35
C PHE A 414 34.39 32.47 -38.95
N SER A 415 35.49 32.26 -38.22
CA SER A 415 36.85 32.53 -38.70
C SER A 415 37.19 31.72 -39.96
N THR A 416 36.83 30.44 -39.98
CA THR A 416 37.05 29.57 -41.15
C THR A 416 36.24 30.06 -42.35
N TYR A 417 34.98 30.43 -42.16
CA TYR A 417 34.13 31.00 -43.21
C TYR A 417 34.69 32.30 -43.78
N SER A 418 35.10 33.24 -42.91
CA SER A 418 35.72 34.50 -43.36
C SER A 418 37.00 34.24 -44.17
N THR A 419 37.80 33.26 -43.75
CA THR A 419 39.03 32.88 -44.45
C THR A 419 38.74 32.30 -45.84
N ILE A 420 37.77 31.37 -45.95
CA ILE A 420 37.35 30.78 -47.22
C ILE A 420 36.76 31.86 -48.15
N LYS A 421 35.91 32.75 -47.62
CA LYS A 421 35.32 33.85 -48.41
C LYS A 421 36.41 34.74 -49.01
N ASN A 422 37.42 35.11 -48.22
CA ASN A 422 38.54 35.91 -48.70
C ASN A 422 39.41 35.18 -49.74
N LEU A 423 39.44 33.85 -49.72
CA LEU A 423 40.25 33.04 -50.63
C LEU A 423 39.57 32.78 -51.99
N PHE A 424 38.24 32.70 -52.02
CA PHE A 424 37.49 32.25 -53.21
C PHE A 424 36.56 33.30 -53.83
N PHE A 425 36.26 34.42 -53.16
CA PHE A 425 35.33 35.45 -53.64
C PHE A 425 35.96 36.85 -53.70
N VAL A 426 37.20 36.94 -54.19
CA VAL A 426 37.85 38.23 -54.56
C VAL A 426 37.13 38.86 -55.75
#